data_AF-A0A957DJ27-F1
#
_entry.id   AF-A0A957DJ27-F1
#
_cell.length_a   1.000
_cell.length_b   1.000
_cell.length_c   1.000
_cell.angle_alpha   90.00
_cell.angle_beta   90.00
_cell.angle_gamma   90.00
#
_symmetry.space_group_name_H-M   'P 1'
#
loop_
_entity.id
_entity.type
_entity.pdbx_description
1 polymer ?
#
loop_
_entity_poly.entity_id
_entity_poly.type
_entity_poly.pdbx_seq_one_letter_code
_entity_poly.pdbx_strand_id
1 'polypeptide(L)'
;MKQIIILHLNEDSNVEEVTFLGQTVRIRRIGCQGDVARVEAAIEEYDSQVDAIGLEGMPAQLQLGPARRAHETGATIPTVARTTPVVDGSGIRAGLER
;
A
#
# COMPACT_ATOMS: atom_id res chain seq x y z
N MET A 1 -4.03 18.26 -7.17
CA MET A 1 -4.39 16.89 -7.58
C MET A 1 -3.61 15.92 -6.70
N LYS A 2 -4.27 14.93 -6.08
CA LYS A 2 -3.62 13.98 -5.18
C LYS A 2 -3.11 12.76 -5.94
N GLN A 3 -1.99 12.19 -5.50
CA GLN A 3 -1.34 11.03 -6.12
C GLN A 3 -1.19 9.91 -5.09
N ILE A 4 -1.65 8.72 -5.43
CA ILE A 4 -1.49 7.52 -4.60
C ILE A 4 -0.88 6.41 -5.45
N ILE A 5 0.10 5.71 -4.88
CA ILE A 5 0.66 4.48 -5.46
C ILE A 5 0.10 3.29 -4.68
N ILE A 6 -0.33 2.25 -5.38
CA ILE A 6 -0.70 0.96 -4.78
C ILE A 6 0.27 -0.09 -5.30
N LEU A 7 1.04 -0.70 -4.42
CA LEU A 7 1.92 -1.83 -4.71
C LEU A 7 1.17 -3.11 -4.39
N HIS A 8 1.08 -4.03 -5.37
CA HIS A 8 0.32 -5.27 -5.23
C HIS A 8 1.08 -6.48 -5.76
N LEU A 9 0.60 -7.68 -5.42
CA LEU A 9 1.30 -8.94 -5.68
C LEU A 9 1.24 -9.42 -7.15
N ASN A 10 0.40 -8.83 -7.99
CA ASN A 10 0.20 -9.27 -9.38
C ASN A 10 1.26 -8.67 -10.32
N GLU A 11 1.15 -8.96 -11.62
CA GLU A 11 2.06 -8.45 -12.65
C GLU A 11 1.54 -7.19 -13.34
N ASP A 12 0.22 -7.02 -13.39
CA ASP A 12 -0.41 -5.94 -14.12
C ASP A 12 -0.21 -4.60 -13.41
N SER A 13 -0.36 -3.52 -14.17
CA SER A 13 -0.29 -2.16 -13.65
C SER A 13 -1.30 -1.32 -14.39
N ASN A 14 -2.03 -0.48 -13.66
CA ASN A 14 -3.01 0.40 -14.26
C ASN A 14 -3.03 1.76 -13.54
N VAL A 15 -3.62 2.73 -14.23
CA VAL A 15 -3.84 4.06 -13.67
C VAL A 15 -5.32 4.36 -13.77
N GLU A 16 -5.87 4.88 -12.69
CA GLU A 16 -7.25 5.35 -12.63
C GLU A 16 -7.29 6.73 -11.96
N GLU A 17 -8.29 7.53 -12.35
CA GLU A 17 -8.57 8.81 -11.71
C GLU A 17 -9.97 8.75 -11.13
N VAL A 18 -10.10 9.12 -9.85
CA VAL A 18 -11.36 9.13 -9.11
C VAL A 18 -11.57 10.49 -8.45
N THR A 19 -12.84 10.87 -8.30
CA THR A 19 -13.20 12.02 -7.47
C THR A 19 -13.61 11.51 -6.09
N PHE A 20 -12.81 11.82 -5.07
CA PHE A 20 -13.04 11.40 -3.70
C PHE A 20 -13.10 12.62 -2.78
N LEU A 21 -14.21 12.79 -2.05
CA LEU A 21 -14.46 13.93 -1.17
C LEU A 21 -14.22 15.30 -1.87
N GLY A 22 -14.63 15.41 -3.12
CA GLY A 22 -14.45 16.62 -3.94
C GLY A 22 -13.01 16.88 -4.39
N GLN A 23 -12.09 15.91 -4.24
CA GLN A 23 -10.71 15.97 -4.71
C GLN A 23 -10.49 14.95 -5.82
N THR A 24 -9.82 15.35 -6.90
CA THR A 24 -9.30 14.40 -7.90
C THR A 24 -8.08 13.68 -7.34
N VAL A 25 -8.17 12.36 -7.24
CA VAL A 25 -7.11 11.45 -6.82
C VAL A 25 -6.74 10.58 -8.02
N ARG A 26 -5.47 10.62 -8.42
CA ARG A 26 -4.91 9.69 -9.39
C ARG A 26 -4.26 8.55 -8.64
N ILE A 27 -4.73 7.34 -8.92
CA ILE A 27 -4.28 6.11 -8.30
C ILE A 27 -3.51 5.33 -9.36
N ARG A 28 -2.24 5.01 -9.08
CA ARG A 28 -1.44 4.13 -9.93
C ARG A 28 -1.15 2.85 -9.18
N ARG A 29 -1.65 1.75 -9.74
CA ARG A 29 -1.41 0.38 -9.26
C ARG A 29 -0.21 -0.18 -10.00
N ILE A 30 0.74 -0.71 -9.25
CA ILE A 30 1.99 -1.27 -9.75
C ILE A 30 2.13 -2.71 -9.23
N GLY A 31 2.18 -3.63 -10.17
CA GLY A 31 2.40 -5.05 -9.91
C GLY A 31 3.86 -5.33 -9.54
N CYS A 32 4.07 -5.88 -8.35
CA CYS A 32 5.39 -6.23 -7.82
C CYS A 32 5.70 -7.74 -7.94
N GLN A 33 4.76 -8.57 -8.41
CA GLN A 33 4.96 -10.01 -8.60
C GLN A 33 5.39 -10.77 -7.33
N GLY A 34 5.02 -10.25 -6.15
CA GLY A 34 5.45 -10.80 -4.86
C GLY A 34 6.95 -10.62 -4.54
N ASP A 35 7.69 -9.85 -5.35
CA ASP A 35 9.10 -9.56 -5.13
C ASP A 35 9.27 -8.39 -4.15
N VAL A 36 9.75 -8.70 -2.95
CA VAL A 36 9.98 -7.71 -1.88
C VAL A 36 10.95 -6.63 -2.32
N ALA A 37 12.03 -6.98 -3.03
CA ALA A 37 13.02 -6.00 -3.45
C ALA A 37 12.41 -5.00 -4.44
N ARG A 38 11.47 -5.44 -5.30
CA ARG A 38 10.71 -4.53 -6.17
C ARG A 38 9.78 -3.61 -5.39
N VAL A 39 9.15 -4.12 -4.33
CA VAL A 39 8.28 -3.31 -3.47
C VAL A 39 9.12 -2.24 -2.77
N GLU A 40 10.24 -2.62 -2.16
CA GLU A 40 11.15 -1.69 -1.47
C GLU A 40 11.70 -0.63 -2.44
N ALA A 41 12.18 -1.04 -3.61
CA ALA A 41 12.66 -0.11 -4.64
C ALA A 41 11.57 0.87 -5.10
N ALA A 42 10.33 0.39 -5.27
CA ALA A 42 9.21 1.27 -5.62
C ALA A 42 8.86 2.24 -4.49
N ILE A 43 8.93 1.81 -3.22
CA ILE A 43 8.74 2.71 -2.07
C ILE A 43 9.81 3.80 -2.08
N GLU A 44 11.09 3.44 -2.23
CA GLU A 44 12.18 4.42 -2.30
C GLU A 44 12.03 5.38 -3.48
N GLU A 45 11.60 4.87 -4.64
CA GLU A 45 11.34 5.68 -5.83
C GLU A 45 10.25 6.73 -5.57
N TYR A 46 9.12 6.34 -4.96
CA TYR A 46 7.96 7.22 -4.79
C TYR A 46 7.93 7.99 -3.46
N ASP A 47 8.83 7.69 -2.53
CA ASP A 47 8.94 8.42 -1.27
C ASP A 47 9.18 9.92 -1.52
N SER A 48 8.46 10.78 -0.80
CA SER A 48 8.41 12.24 -0.99
C SER A 48 7.81 12.72 -2.33
N GLN A 49 7.41 11.84 -3.25
CA GLN A 49 6.80 12.21 -4.55
C GLN A 49 5.27 12.07 -4.59
N VAL A 50 4.71 11.22 -3.73
CA VAL A 50 3.27 10.92 -3.70
C VAL A 50 2.67 11.13 -2.31
N ASP A 51 1.36 11.34 -2.26
CA ASP A 51 0.66 11.64 -1.00
C ASP A 51 0.55 10.41 -0.08
N ALA A 52 0.50 9.20 -0.64
CA ALA A 52 0.48 7.95 0.11
C ALA A 52 0.90 6.76 -0.77
N ILE A 53 1.41 5.72 -0.12
CA ILE A 53 1.67 4.41 -0.72
C ILE A 53 0.81 3.35 -0.02
N GLY A 54 0.01 2.62 -0.78
CA GLY A 54 -0.77 1.49 -0.34
C GLY A 54 -0.07 0.16 -0.62
N LEU A 55 -0.11 -0.75 0.34
CA LEU A 55 0.35 -2.12 0.21
C LEU A 55 -0.86 -3.06 0.12
N GLU A 56 -1.06 -3.67 -1.03
CA GLU A 56 -2.14 -4.62 -1.26
C GLU A 56 -1.59 -6.06 -1.26
N GLY A 57 -2.15 -6.90 -0.39
CA GLY A 57 -1.68 -8.29 -0.19
C GLY A 57 -0.42 -8.40 0.68
N MET A 58 0.05 -7.30 1.27
CA MET A 58 1.27 -7.27 2.09
C MET A 58 1.00 -6.60 3.46
N PRO A 59 0.15 -7.19 4.32
CA PRO A 59 -0.20 -6.58 5.60
C PRO A 59 0.98 -6.57 6.56
N ALA A 60 1.10 -5.55 7.40
CA ALA A 60 2.09 -5.51 8.48
C ALA A 60 1.75 -6.49 9.61
N GLN A 61 0.46 -6.73 9.84
CA GLN A 61 -0.04 -7.66 10.84
C GLN A 61 -1.14 -8.56 10.27
N LEU A 62 -1.09 -9.84 10.62
CA LEU A 62 -2.15 -10.80 10.38
C LEU A 62 -3.14 -10.79 11.56
N GLN A 63 -4.41 -10.57 11.25
CA GLN A 63 -5.52 -10.71 12.19
C GLN A 63 -6.22 -12.06 11.93
N LEU A 64 -6.13 -12.97 12.91
CA LEU A 64 -6.69 -14.33 12.83
C LEU A 64 -7.71 -14.52 13.95
N GLY A 65 -8.91 -13.97 13.77
CA GLY A 65 -9.91 -13.89 14.84
C GLY A 65 -9.39 -13.06 16.02
N PRO A 66 -9.31 -13.60 17.25
CA PRO A 66 -8.75 -12.87 18.39
C PRO A 66 -7.21 -12.75 18.35
N ALA A 67 -6.52 -13.54 17.52
CA ALA A 67 -5.06 -13.54 17.48
C ALA A 67 -4.50 -12.47 16.53
N ARG A 68 -3.43 -11.80 16.97
CA ARG A 68 -2.61 -10.89 16.14
C ARG A 68 -1.20 -11.43 16.03
N ARG A 69 -0.64 -11.42 14.82
CA ARG A 69 0.75 -11.81 14.55
C ARG A 69 1.37 -10.81 13.58
N ALA A 70 2.62 -10.41 13.82
CA ALA A 70 3.35 -9.65 12.82
C ALA A 70 3.54 -10.52 11.57
N HIS A 71 3.33 -9.94 10.39
CA HIS A 71 3.73 -10.58 9.15
C HIS A 71 5.21 -10.29 8.93
N GLU A 72 6.05 -11.32 8.81
CA GLU A 72 7.51 -11.18 8.84
C GLU A 72 8.02 -10.13 7.83
N THR A 73 7.60 -10.26 6.58
CA THR A 73 7.98 -9.34 5.50
C THR A 73 7.17 -8.04 5.53
N GLY A 74 5.87 -8.13 5.76
CA GLY A 74 4.97 -6.98 5.65
C GLY A 74 5.19 -5.95 6.77
N ALA A 75 5.71 -6.39 7.92
CA ALA A 75 6.00 -5.50 9.04
C ALA A 75 7.24 -4.62 8.82
N THR A 76 8.17 -5.03 7.95
CA THR A 76 9.42 -4.29 7.71
C THR A 76 9.33 -3.33 6.53
N ILE A 77 8.57 -3.69 5.47
CA ILE A 77 8.42 -2.90 4.25
C ILE A 77 8.07 -1.41 4.51
N PRO A 78 7.11 -1.06 5.39
CA PRO A 78 6.75 0.33 5.63
C PRO A 78 7.90 1.22 6.13
N THR A 79 8.94 0.62 6.73
CA THR A 79 10.10 1.37 7.28
C THR A 79 11.05 1.90 6.20
N VAL A 80 10.87 1.48 4.95
CA VAL A 80 11.68 1.92 3.81
C VAL A 80 11.37 3.38 3.43
N ALA A 81 10.12 3.81 3.58
CA ALA A 81 9.75 5.20 3.36
C ALA A 81 10.22 6.10 4.50
N ARG A 82 10.72 7.30 4.18
CA ARG A 82 11.14 8.30 5.18
C ARG A 82 10.06 9.33 5.44
N THR A 83 9.26 9.69 4.43
CA THR A 83 8.31 10.81 4.55
C THR A 83 6.90 10.45 4.10
N THR A 84 6.75 9.70 3.01
CA THR A 84 5.45 9.32 2.46
C THR A 84 4.82 8.23 3.34
N PRO A 85 3.56 8.41 3.78
CA PRO A 85 2.90 7.39 4.58
C PRO A 85 2.67 6.11 3.77
N VAL A 86 3.10 4.98 4.33
CA VAL A 86 2.86 3.64 3.79
C VAL A 86 1.77 2.96 4.63
N VAL A 87 0.71 2.47 3.97
CA VAL A 87 -0.48 1.90 4.63
C VAL A 87 -0.90 0.58 4.00
N ASP A 88 -1.52 -0.33 4.76
CA ASP A 88 -1.94 -1.67 4.32
C ASP A 88 -3.45 -1.93 4.44
N GLY A 89 -4.23 -0.88 4.73
CA GLY A 89 -5.68 -0.96 4.91
C GLY A 89 -6.16 -1.53 6.25
N SER A 90 -5.26 -1.95 7.14
CA SER A 90 -5.59 -2.54 8.45
C SER A 90 -6.47 -1.64 9.33
N GLY A 91 -6.33 -0.31 9.21
CA GLY A 91 -7.11 0.67 9.97
C GLY A 91 -8.60 0.74 9.63
N ILE A 92 -9.01 0.29 8.44
CA ILE A 92 -10.42 0.37 7.99
C ILE A 92 -11.06 -0.98 7.72
N ARG A 93 -10.24 -2.03 7.49
CA ARG A 93 -10.69 -3.36 7.05
C ARG A 93 -11.81 -3.94 7.92
N ALA A 94 -11.63 -3.96 9.23
CA ALA A 94 -12.63 -4.50 10.17
C ALA A 94 -13.96 -3.72 10.16
N GLY A 95 -13.95 -2.47 9.69
CA GLY A 95 -15.16 -1.68 9.51
C GLY A 95 -15.94 -2.02 8.23
N LEU A 96 -15.25 -2.50 7.19
CA LEU A 96 -15.79 -2.77 5.86
C LEU A 96 -16.19 -4.24 5.65
N GLU A 97 -15.45 -5.19 6.21
CA GLU A 97 -15.65 -6.64 6.01
C GLU A 97 -16.69 -7.25 6.97
N ARG A 98 -17.71 -6.49 7.36
CA ARG A 98 -18.78 -6.97 8.26
C ARG A 98 -19.90 -7.69 7.52
#